data_AF-A0A931M6W7-F1
#
_entry.id   AF-A0A931M6W7-F1
#
_cell.length_a   1.000
_cell.length_b   1.000
_cell.length_c   1.000
_cell.angle_alpha   90.00
_cell.angle_beta   90.00
_cell.angle_gamma   90.00
#
_symmetry.space_group_name_H-M   'P 1'
#
loop_
_entity.id
_entity.type
_entity.pdbx_description
1 polymer ?
#
loop_
_entity_poly.entity_id
_entity_poly.type
_entity_poly.pdbx_seq_one_letter_code
_entity_poly.pdbx_strand_id
1 'polypeptide(L)' 'MDYETLDLQNDRDIIIPRALYMTNKNSFEKDITKLEKIYTSAEIIEQLKKTKELLSNEVLELVALRYSIPIFYRFSKNKN' A
#
# COMPACT_ATOMS: atom_id res chain seq x y z
N MET A 1 2.22 -4.43 19.67
CA MET A 1 1.39 -5.22 18.75
C MET A 1 1.98 -6.62 18.75
N ASP A 2 1.21 -7.62 19.13
CA ASP A 2 1.63 -9.01 19.01
C ASP A 2 1.51 -9.40 17.54
N TYR A 3 2.66 -9.62 16.89
CA TYR A 3 2.75 -9.92 15.45
C TYR A 3 2.53 -11.40 15.13
N GLU A 4 2.24 -12.24 16.14
CA GLU A 4 2.22 -13.69 16.00
C GLU A 4 0.93 -14.26 15.38
N THR A 5 -0.12 -13.45 15.22
CA THR A 5 -1.41 -13.92 14.67
C THR A 5 -2.09 -12.89 13.77
N LEU A 6 -1.39 -12.36 12.75
CA LEU A 6 -2.06 -11.55 11.74
C LEU A 6 -2.96 -12.44 10.87
N ASP A 7 -4.26 -12.15 10.88
CA ASP A 7 -5.25 -12.73 9.98
C ASP A 7 -5.19 -11.99 8.65
N LEU A 8 -4.85 -12.72 7.58
CA LEU A 8 -4.69 -12.13 6.25
C LEU A 8 -5.93 -11.37 5.78
N GLN A 9 -7.14 -11.74 6.19
CA GLN A 9 -8.35 -11.07 5.73
C GLN A 9 -8.76 -9.93 6.65
N ASN A 10 -8.75 -10.18 7.97
CA ASN A 10 -9.22 -9.22 8.96
C ASN A 10 -8.24 -8.07 9.20
N ASP A 11 -6.94 -8.31 9.04
CA ASP A 11 -5.89 -7.31 9.33
C ASP A 11 -5.34 -6.63 8.05
N ARG A 12 -6.11 -6.62 6.97
CA ARG A 12 -5.68 -6.05 5.67
C ARG A 12 -5.33 -4.56 5.74
N ASP A 13 -5.94 -3.82 6.66
CA ASP A 13 -5.67 -2.40 6.91
C ASP A 13 -4.28 -2.15 7.52
N ILE A 14 -3.68 -3.18 8.13
CA ILE A 14 -2.30 -3.20 8.61
C ILE A 14 -1.38 -3.86 7.59
N ILE A 15 -1.76 -5.01 7.04
CA ILE A 15 -0.90 -5.81 6.15
C ILE A 15 -0.58 -5.08 4.84
N ILE A 16 -1.58 -4.51 4.17
CA ILE A 16 -1.39 -3.87 2.85
C ILE A 16 -0.42 -2.68 2.95
N PRO A 17 -0.63 -1.70 3.85
CA PRO A 17 0.32 -0.60 3.98
C PRO A 17 1.70 -1.07 4.43
N ARG A 18 1.78 -2.02 5.38
CA ARG A 18 3.07 -2.48 5.92
C ARG A 18 3.91 -3.18 4.86
N ALA A 19 3.29 -3.97 4.00
CA ALA A 19 3.95 -4.64 2.89
C ALA A 19 4.57 -3.63 1.90
N LEU A 20 3.96 -2.45 1.74
CA LEU A 20 4.44 -1.39 0.85
C LEU A 20 5.30 -0.33 1.54
N TYR A 21 5.42 -0.37 2.87
CA TYR A 21 6.15 0.64 3.65
C TYR A 21 7.65 0.67 3.32
N MET A 22 8.28 -0.50 3.13
CA MET A 22 9.70 -0.61 2.75
C MET A 22 9.90 -0.76 1.23
N THR A 23 8.83 -0.69 0.45
CA THR A 23 8.88 -0.86 -1.00
C THR A 23 9.50 0.37 -1.66
N ASN A 24 10.24 0.14 -2.74
CA ASN A 24 10.73 1.17 -3.64
C ASN A 24 10.55 0.71 -5.08
N LYS A 25 10.89 1.54 -6.07
CA LYS A 25 10.74 1.23 -7.49
C LYS A 25 11.30 -0.14 -7.92
N ASN A 26 12.41 -0.59 -7.31
CA ASN A 26 13.05 -1.86 -7.68
C ASN A 26 12.35 -3.08 -7.08
N SER A 27 11.71 -2.94 -5.91
CA SER A 27 10.99 -4.04 -5.25
C SER A 27 9.48 -4.02 -5.51
N PHE A 28 8.94 -2.91 -6.05
CA PHE A 28 7.52 -2.65 -6.22
C PHE A 28 6.77 -3.82 -6.87
N GLU A 29 7.22 -4.26 -8.05
CA GLU A 29 6.54 -5.35 -8.78
C GLU A 29 6.44 -6.64 -7.96
N LYS A 30 7.50 -6.97 -7.23
CA LYS A 30 7.51 -8.17 -6.37
C LYS A 30 6.56 -8.02 -5.19
N ASP A 31 6.55 -6.85 -4.55
CA ASP A 31 5.78 -6.61 -3.34
C ASP A 31 4.27 -6.48 -3.65
N ILE A 32 3.91 -5.74 -4.70
CA ILE A 32 2.51 -5.57 -5.13
C ILE A 32 1.92 -6.89 -5.63
N THR A 33 2.69 -7.69 -6.39
CA THR A 33 2.23 -9.01 -6.87
C THR A 33 1.92 -9.97 -5.72
N LYS A 34 2.61 -9.88 -4.58
CA LYS A 34 2.28 -10.69 -3.40
C LYS A 34 0.93 -10.28 -2.80
N LEU A 35 0.66 -8.98 -2.72
CA LEU A 35 -0.62 -8.48 -2.24
C LEU A 35 -1.76 -8.87 -3.19
N GLU A 36 -1.54 -8.80 -4.50
CA GLU A 36 -2.53 -9.18 -5.53
C GLU A 36 -2.92 -10.67 -5.50
N LYS A 37 -2.10 -11.53 -4.88
CA LYS A 37 -2.47 -12.94 -4.65
C LYS A 37 -3.47 -13.13 -3.51
N ILE A 38 -3.63 -12.13 -2.66
CA ILE A 38 -4.41 -12.20 -1.41
C ILE A 38 -5.61 -11.24 -1.47
N TYR A 39 -5.42 -10.07 -2.06
CA TYR A 39 -6.39 -8.98 -2.10
C TYR A 39 -6.65 -8.52 -3.52
N THR A 40 -7.87 -8.03 -3.74
CA THR A 40 -8.23 -7.34 -4.98
C THR A 40 -7.57 -5.97 -5.04
N SER A 41 -7.42 -5.43 -6.27
CA SER A 41 -6.92 -4.06 -6.46
C SER A 41 -7.79 -3.03 -5.74
N ALA A 42 -9.10 -3.23 -5.69
CA ALA A 42 -10.04 -2.35 -4.99
C ALA A 42 -9.75 -2.29 -3.48
N GLU A 43 -9.52 -3.44 -2.84
CA GLU A 43 -9.17 -3.50 -1.42
C GLU A 43 -7.81 -2.84 -1.14
N ILE A 44 -6.83 -3.09 -1.99
CA ILE A 44 -5.50 -2.46 -1.91
C ILE A 44 -5.64 -0.94 -1.97
N ILE A 45 -6.32 -0.43 -2.99
CA ILE A 45 -6.54 1.02 -3.17
C ILE A 45 -7.29 1.62 -1.97
N GLU A 46 -8.34 0.94 -1.50
CA GLU A 46 -9.14 1.42 -0.37
C GLU A 46 -8.28 1.55 0.89
N GLN A 47 -7.50 0.52 1.23
CA GLN A 47 -6.65 0.56 2.43
C GLN A 47 -5.53 1.60 2.30
N LEU A 48 -4.91 1.73 1.12
CA LEU A 48 -3.87 2.74 0.89
C LEU A 48 -4.40 4.19 0.96
N LYS A 49 -5.66 4.42 0.59
CA LYS A 49 -6.29 5.75 0.75
C LYS A 49 -6.63 6.08 2.21
N LYS A 50 -6.86 5.07 3.04
CA LYS A 50 -7.25 5.23 4.45
C LYS A 50 -6.10 5.09 5.44
N THR A 51 -4.96 4.53 5.01
CA THR A 51 -3.83 4.22 5.88
C THR A 51 -3.32 5.43 6.65
N LYS A 52 -2.77 5.14 7.83
CA LYS A 52 -2.02 6.10 8.65
C LYS A 52 -0.51 5.89 8.56
N GLU A 53 -0.07 4.84 7.86
CA GLU A 53 1.36 4.58 7.63
C GLU A 53 1.91 5.53 6.57
N LEU A 54 3.10 6.08 6.83
CA LEU A 54 3.75 7.06 5.96
C LEU A 54 4.38 6.36 4.75
N LEU A 55 3.55 6.08 3.75
CA LEU A 55 4.00 5.55 2.47
C LEU A 55 4.64 6.63 1.61
N SER A 56 5.68 6.26 0.87
CA SER A 56 6.32 7.14 -0.12
C SER A 56 5.32 7.53 -1.21
N ASN A 57 5.31 8.81 -1.59
CA ASN A 57 4.52 9.27 -2.73
C ASN A 57 4.89 8.54 -4.03
N GLU A 58 6.16 8.16 -4.21
CA GLU A 58 6.60 7.37 -5.36
C GLU A 58 5.89 6.00 -5.39
N VAL A 59 5.73 5.35 -4.23
CA VAL A 59 5.01 4.06 -4.14
C VAL A 59 3.53 4.25 -4.48
N LEU A 60 2.89 5.32 -4.00
CA LEU A 60 1.49 5.61 -4.33
C LEU A 60 1.29 5.93 -5.82
N GLU A 61 2.24 6.60 -6.47
CA GLU A 61 2.26 6.82 -7.91
C GLU A 61 2.39 5.52 -8.70
N LEU A 62 3.27 4.61 -8.27
CA LEU A 62 3.43 3.30 -8.88
C LEU A 62 2.16 2.44 -8.74
N VAL A 63 1.48 2.50 -7.59
CA VAL A 63 0.17 1.85 -7.40
C VAL A 63 -0.88 2.45 -8.34
N ALA A 64 -0.92 3.78 -8.47
CA ALA A 64 -1.87 4.45 -9.34
C ALA A 64 -1.65 4.05 -10.81
N LEU A 65 -0.40 3.97 -11.25
CA LEU A 65 -0.02 3.49 -12.57
C LEU A 65 -0.41 2.01 -12.76
N ARG A 66 -0.06 1.14 -11.81
CA ARG A 66 -0.37 -0.31 -11.83
C ARG A 66 -1.86 -0.59 -12.05
N TYR A 67 -2.73 0.22 -11.43
CA TYR A 67 -4.18 0.05 -11.52
C TYR A 67 -4.87 1.02 -12.48
N SER A 68 -4.12 1.83 -13.22
CA SER A 68 -4.67 2.82 -14.17
C SER A 68 -5.70 3.75 -13.52
N ILE A 69 -5.40 4.24 -12.31
CA ILE A 69 -6.24 5.18 -11.56
C ILE A 69 -5.55 6.54 -11.41
N PRO A 70 -6.30 7.61 -11.09
CA PRO A 70 -5.69 8.88 -10.72
C PRO A 70 -4.74 8.74 -9.53
N ILE A 71 -3.60 9.43 -9.59
CA ILE A 71 -2.64 9.50 -8.50
C ILE A 71 -3.32 10.07 -7.26
N PHE A 72 -3.02 9.48 -6.11
CA PHE A 72 -3.49 9.91 -4.81
C PHE A 72 -2.33 9.94 -3.83
N TYR A 73 -2.38 10.88 -2.89
CA TYR A 73 -1.41 10.99 -1.82
C TYR A 73 -2.13 11.02 -0.49
N ARG A 74 -1.57 10.33 0.50
CA ARG A 74 -2.14 10.33 1.85
C ARG A 74 -1.65 11.52 2.68
N PHE A 75 -0.36 11.79 2.58
CA PHE A 75 0.31 12.88 3.28
C PHE A 75 0.86 13.85 2.24
N SER A 76 0.39 15.09 2.27
CA SER A 76 1.01 16.14 1.49
C SER A 76 2.32 16.52 2.17
N LYS A 77 3.42 16.64 1.42
CA LYS A 77 4.56 17.42 1.92
C LYS A 77 4.04 18.82 2.20
N ASN A 78 4.17 19.30 3.43
CA ASN A 78 4.12 20.74 3.66
C ASN A 78 5.24 21.34 2.80
N LYS A 79 4.86 22.22 1.86
CA LYS A 79 5.82 23.10 1.21
C LYS A 79 6.31 24.06 2.29
N ASN A 80 7.52 23.83 2.79
CA ASN A 80 8.29 24.88 3.45
C ASN A 80 8.91 25.78 2.37
#